data_AF-A0A7C1JS42-F1
#
_entry.id   AF-A0A7C1JS42-F1
#
_cell.length_a   1.000
_cell.length_b   1.000
_cell.length_c   1.000
_cell.angle_alpha   90.00
_cell.angle_beta   90.00
_cell.angle_gamma   90.00
#
_symmetry.space_group_name_H-M   'P 1'
#
loop_
_entity.id
_entity.type
_entity.pdbx_description
1 polymer ?
#
loop_
_entity_poly.entity_id
_entity_poly.type
_entity_poly.pdbx_seq_one_letter_code
_entity_poly.pdbx_strand_id
1 'polypeptide(L)'
;MEVLISVFVLAVGLLGMAALIPVGRLAMVETGKHDRSGSAGRAMMRSVQVRRMLDYTTWQPGVPNPTTNTTLPPFAIDPLGVARGLGNTPLGGAGSPIARLTLDWIGTNADLARQVCCCREDFDFRVPEDRLFRPEVPLQNSLLVPGASEIIPTGNFSWFLTVCPSPAEAAVPVHRKSQYTLSVAICYKRNFDVAAPRESTPGVFDYRPGEVAVQAQFIDAAGGGIAIGGGSVQLSKRVYIRENEWVLLYDAASPVGHPLKQCKWYRVVAAGENPTNLLTLAGPDWSAALCPTPSCVIIDSVIGVYTTTVELDGFNLVWNTLSKPGLE
;
A
#
# COMPACT_ATOMS: atom_id res chain seq x y z
N MET A 1 58.48 -0.99 -21.60
CA MET A 1 57.42 -1.96 -21.30
C MET A 1 56.79 -1.69 -19.93
N GLU A 2 57.58 -1.54 -18.87
CA GLU A 2 57.09 -1.30 -17.50
C GLU A 2 56.16 -0.08 -17.37
N VAL A 3 56.53 1.06 -17.96
CA VAL A 3 55.73 2.30 -17.89
C VAL A 3 54.34 2.14 -18.53
N LEU A 4 54.22 1.38 -19.63
CA LEU A 4 52.93 1.14 -20.28
C LEU A 4 52.02 0.25 -19.43
N ILE A 5 52.60 -0.73 -18.74
CA ILE A 5 51.86 -1.61 -17.83
C ILE A 5 51.34 -0.80 -16.64
N SER A 6 52.16 0.10 -16.08
CA SER A 6 51.73 0.98 -14.98
C SER A 6 50.59 1.92 -15.39
N VAL A 7 50.68 2.53 -16.58
CA VAL A 7 49.61 3.41 -17.09
C VAL A 7 48.34 2.63 -17.37
N PHE A 8 48.45 1.41 -17.91
CA PHE A 8 47.29 0.54 -18.15
C PHE A 8 46.58 0.16 -16.84
N VAL A 9 47.32 -0.29 -15.83
CA VAL A 9 46.73 -0.63 -14.51
C VAL A 9 46.08 0.58 -13.86
N LEU A 10 46.71 1.76 -13.96
CA LEU A 10 46.14 3.00 -13.43
C LEU A 10 44.84 3.39 -14.17
N ALA A 11 44.80 3.27 -15.50
CA ALA A 11 43.62 3.55 -16.30
C ALA A 11 42.45 2.60 -15.96
N VAL A 12 42.72 1.29 -15.82
CA VAL A 12 41.71 0.30 -15.41
C VAL A 12 41.22 0.59 -13.98
N GLY A 13 42.11 0.98 -13.06
CA GLY A 13 41.75 1.37 -11.70
C GLY A 13 40.85 2.61 -11.65
N LEU A 14 41.17 3.65 -12.41
CA LEU A 14 40.33 4.85 -12.50
C LEU A 14 38.98 4.57 -13.17
N LEU A 15 38.94 3.71 -14.19
CA LEU A 15 37.68 3.30 -14.83
C LEU A 15 36.78 2.53 -13.86
N GLY A 16 37.35 1.65 -13.03
CA GLY A 16 36.63 0.93 -11.98
C GLY A 16 36.01 1.87 -10.96
N MET A 17 36.75 2.88 -10.50
CA MET A 17 36.23 3.90 -9.57
C MET A 17 35.12 4.76 -10.21
N ALA A 18 35.27 5.14 -11.49
CA ALA A 18 34.24 5.89 -12.21
C ALA A 18 32.94 5.09 -12.35
N ALA A 19 33.03 3.77 -12.55
CA ALA A 19 31.88 2.86 -12.65
C ALA A 19 31.10 2.71 -11.32
N LEU A 20 31.72 3.00 -10.17
CA LEU A 20 31.04 2.95 -8.87
C LEU A 20 30.18 4.18 -8.57
N ILE A 21 30.41 5.32 -9.26
CA ILE A 21 29.67 6.56 -9.01
C ILE A 21 28.15 6.40 -9.27
N PRO A 22 27.70 5.83 -10.42
CA PRO A 22 26.28 5.60 -10.66
C PRO A 22 25.65 4.62 -9.66
N VAL A 23 26.39 3.57 -9.28
CA VAL A 23 25.92 2.57 -8.30
C VAL A 23 25.71 3.21 -6.92
N GLY A 24 26.67 4.03 -6.48
CA GLY A 24 26.54 4.78 -5.22
C GLY A 24 25.35 5.74 -5.23
N ARG A 25 25.11 6.44 -6.35
CA ARG A 25 23.94 7.33 -6.50
C ARG A 25 22.63 6.56 -6.43
N LEU A 26 22.52 5.41 -7.09
CA LEU A 26 21.32 4.57 -7.05
C LEU A 26 21.06 4.07 -5.63
N ALA A 27 22.08 3.54 -4.95
CA ALA A 27 21.98 3.08 -3.57
C ALA A 27 21.57 4.20 -2.60
N MET A 28 22.09 5.42 -2.78
CA MET A 28 21.69 6.59 -1.98
C MET A 28 20.21 6.97 -2.21
N VAL A 29 19.75 6.95 -3.46
CA VAL A 29 18.34 7.25 -3.79
C VAL A 29 17.41 6.20 -3.21
N GLU A 30 17.75 4.91 -3.31
CA GLU A 30 16.96 3.82 -2.71
C GLU A 30 16.93 3.91 -1.19
N THR A 31 18.07 4.16 -0.56
CA THR A 31 18.15 4.38 0.90
C THR A 31 17.29 5.56 1.32
N GLY A 32 17.33 6.66 0.57
CA GLY A 32 16.49 7.84 0.82
C GLY A 32 14.99 7.55 0.69
N LYS A 33 14.58 6.67 -0.23
CA LYS A 33 13.18 6.23 -0.35
C LYS A 33 12.75 5.42 0.88
N HIS A 34 13.59 4.49 1.35
CA HIS A 34 13.29 3.66 2.52
C HIS A 34 13.26 4.43 3.83
N ASP A 35 14.14 5.43 3.99
CA ASP A 35 14.14 6.28 5.18
C ASP A 35 12.87 7.15 5.25
N ARG A 36 12.52 7.78 4.13
CA ARG A 36 11.28 8.58 4.01
C ARG A 36 10.03 7.72 4.21
N SER A 37 9.99 6.50 3.67
CA SER A 37 8.86 5.61 3.91
C SER A 37 8.75 5.23 5.40
N GLY A 38 9.89 5.02 6.07
CA GLY A 38 9.97 4.84 7.53
C GLY A 38 9.31 5.97 8.32
N SER A 39 9.69 7.21 8.03
CA SER A 39 9.12 8.40 8.68
C SER A 39 7.63 8.55 8.38
N ALA A 40 7.27 8.47 7.10
CA ALA A 40 5.90 8.60 6.62
C ALA A 40 4.98 7.55 7.26
N GLY A 41 5.39 6.28 7.34
CA GLY A 41 4.57 5.20 7.90
C GLY A 41 4.14 5.46 9.32
N ARG A 42 5.06 5.93 10.17
CA ARG A 42 4.76 6.30 11.56
C ARG A 42 3.82 7.51 11.65
N ALA A 43 4.06 8.53 10.83
CA ALA A 43 3.20 9.70 10.78
C ALA A 43 1.78 9.36 10.33
N MET A 44 1.63 8.47 9.35
CA MET A 44 0.34 8.06 8.82
C MET A 44 -0.43 7.17 9.79
N MET A 45 0.22 6.25 10.50
CA MET A 45 -0.41 5.49 11.59
C MET A 45 -1.08 6.41 12.61
N ARG A 46 -0.39 7.48 13.02
CA ARG A 46 -0.97 8.49 13.91
C ARG A 46 -2.13 9.24 13.25
N SER A 47 -2.01 9.60 11.97
CA SER A 47 -3.07 10.28 11.22
C SER A 47 -4.37 9.47 11.17
N VAL A 48 -4.27 8.14 11.00
CA VAL A 48 -5.43 7.23 11.00
C VAL A 48 -6.20 7.30 12.31
N GLN A 49 -5.49 7.29 13.44
CA GLN A 49 -6.10 7.39 14.77
C GLN A 49 -6.70 8.78 15.02
N VAL A 50 -5.93 9.84 14.75
CA VAL A 50 -6.34 11.24 14.99
C VAL A 50 -7.58 11.61 14.16
N ARG A 51 -7.62 11.18 12.90
CA ARG A 51 -8.75 11.46 11.99
C ARG A 51 -9.86 10.43 12.09
N ARG A 52 -9.74 9.45 13.00
CA ARG A 52 -10.71 8.37 13.22
C ARG A 52 -11.13 7.68 11.91
N MET A 53 -10.18 7.39 11.02
CA MET A 53 -10.51 6.79 9.71
C MET A 53 -11.11 5.39 9.81
N LEU A 54 -10.98 4.74 10.96
CA LEU A 54 -11.59 3.44 11.26
C LEU A 54 -13.02 3.57 11.83
N ASP A 55 -13.51 4.78 12.06
CA ASP A 55 -14.90 5.02 12.44
C ASP A 55 -15.80 4.78 11.23
N TYR A 56 -16.65 3.76 11.33
CA TYR A 56 -17.54 3.33 10.25
C TYR A 56 -18.51 4.43 9.81
N THR A 57 -18.80 5.41 10.67
CA THR A 57 -19.70 6.53 10.35
C THR A 57 -19.09 7.50 9.34
N THR A 58 -17.77 7.45 9.16
CA THR A 58 -17.02 8.30 8.23
C THR A 58 -16.77 7.63 6.89
N TRP A 59 -17.25 6.40 6.68
CA TRP A 59 -17.06 5.68 5.42
C TRP A 59 -18.18 6.03 4.44
N GLN A 60 -17.84 6.22 3.16
CA GLN A 60 -18.84 6.56 2.16
C GLN A 60 -19.85 5.41 1.97
N PRO A 61 -21.17 5.67 1.96
CA PRO A 61 -22.19 4.65 1.77
C PRO A 61 -22.05 3.97 0.40
N GLY A 62 -21.97 2.64 0.39
CA GLY A 62 -21.94 1.86 -0.86
C GLY A 62 -21.14 0.58 -0.80
N VAL A 63 -20.26 0.40 0.19
CA VAL A 63 -19.42 -0.80 0.30
C VAL A 63 -19.05 -1.06 1.76
N PRO A 64 -19.32 -2.28 2.29
CA PRO A 64 -20.63 -2.70 2.79
C PRO A 64 -21.22 -1.73 3.82
N ASN A 65 -22.55 -1.53 3.76
CA ASN A 65 -23.26 -0.62 4.66
C ASN A 65 -23.10 -1.05 6.13
N PRO A 66 -22.46 -0.25 6.99
CA PRO A 66 -22.23 -0.61 8.39
C PRO A 66 -23.52 -0.65 9.23
N THR A 67 -24.64 -0.15 8.71
CA THR A 67 -25.95 -0.21 9.39
C THR A 67 -26.66 -1.55 9.21
N THR A 68 -26.19 -2.42 8.30
CA THR A 68 -26.66 -3.80 8.25
C THR A 68 -25.88 -4.62 9.27
N ASN A 69 -26.50 -5.59 9.96
CA ASN A 69 -25.85 -6.52 10.92
C ASN A 69 -24.83 -7.46 10.26
N THR A 70 -24.18 -7.01 9.20
CA THR A 70 -23.24 -7.73 8.37
C THR A 70 -21.85 -7.70 8.99
N THR A 71 -21.23 -8.87 9.01
CA THR A 71 -19.79 -9.02 9.25
C THR A 71 -19.03 -8.37 8.11
N LEU A 72 -18.06 -7.52 8.44
CA LEU A 72 -17.21 -6.86 7.45
C LEU A 72 -15.97 -7.72 7.19
N PRO A 73 -15.78 -8.22 5.96
CA PRO A 73 -14.53 -8.86 5.58
C PRO A 73 -13.40 -7.82 5.56
N PRO A 74 -12.13 -8.26 5.45
CA PRO A 74 -11.03 -7.32 5.26
C PRO A 74 -11.26 -6.43 4.03
N PHE A 75 -10.87 -5.16 4.16
CA PHE A 75 -11.11 -4.11 3.17
C PHE A 75 -9.94 -3.15 3.11
N ALA A 76 -9.91 -2.30 2.09
CA ALA A 76 -8.93 -1.25 1.92
C ALA A 76 -9.58 0.14 2.00
N ILE A 77 -8.94 1.08 2.69
CA ILE A 77 -9.32 2.50 2.67
C ILE A 77 -8.32 3.22 1.77
N ASP A 78 -8.78 3.69 0.62
CA ASP A 78 -7.93 4.27 -0.43
C ASP A 78 -8.58 5.48 -1.12
N PRO A 79 -8.72 6.62 -0.40
CA PRO A 79 -9.40 7.80 -0.94
C PRO A 79 -8.71 8.36 -2.19
N LEU A 80 -7.39 8.30 -2.24
CA LEU A 80 -6.63 8.77 -3.40
C LEU A 80 -6.87 7.90 -4.63
N GLY A 81 -6.91 6.57 -4.47
CA GLY A 81 -7.27 5.67 -5.56
C GLY A 81 -8.67 5.95 -6.12
N VAL A 82 -9.66 6.10 -5.23
CA VAL A 82 -11.04 6.45 -5.62
C VAL A 82 -11.06 7.77 -6.39
N ALA A 83 -10.43 8.83 -5.85
CA ALA A 83 -10.41 10.15 -6.45
C ALA A 83 -9.57 10.25 -7.74
N ARG A 84 -8.68 9.28 -8.01
CA ARG A 84 -7.87 9.18 -9.24
C ARG A 84 -8.48 8.28 -10.31
N GLY A 85 -9.74 7.85 -10.14
CA GLY A 85 -10.49 7.14 -11.17
C GLY A 85 -10.54 5.62 -11.00
N LEU A 86 -9.94 5.06 -9.94
CA LEU A 86 -10.18 3.65 -9.61
C LEU A 86 -11.61 3.40 -9.11
N GLY A 87 -12.30 4.46 -8.63
CA GLY A 87 -13.66 4.38 -8.11
C GLY A 87 -13.80 3.30 -7.03
N ASN A 88 -14.92 2.59 -7.03
CA ASN A 88 -15.16 1.47 -6.12
C ASN A 88 -14.57 0.13 -6.62
N THR A 89 -13.67 0.16 -7.60
CA THR A 89 -12.99 -1.06 -8.07
C THR A 89 -12.21 -1.66 -6.90
N PRO A 90 -12.37 -2.96 -6.61
CA PRO A 90 -11.61 -3.64 -5.56
C PRO A 90 -10.10 -3.43 -5.65
N LEU A 91 -9.41 -3.48 -4.52
CA LEU A 91 -7.95 -3.37 -4.45
C LEU A 91 -7.32 -4.58 -5.17
N GLY A 92 -6.54 -4.37 -6.23
CA GLY A 92 -6.06 -5.47 -7.10
C GLY A 92 -6.81 -5.62 -8.41
N GLY A 93 -7.78 -4.73 -8.69
CA GLY A 93 -8.50 -4.67 -9.96
C GLY A 93 -9.80 -5.50 -9.99
N ALA A 94 -10.41 -5.56 -11.18
CA ALA A 94 -11.64 -6.32 -11.40
C ALA A 94 -11.41 -7.81 -11.13
N GLY A 95 -12.15 -8.38 -10.19
CA GLY A 95 -12.00 -9.77 -9.75
C GLY A 95 -11.26 -9.94 -8.42
N SER A 96 -10.65 -8.86 -7.88
CA SER A 96 -10.19 -8.90 -6.49
C SER A 96 -11.38 -8.87 -5.52
N PRO A 97 -11.37 -9.69 -4.46
CA PRO A 97 -12.39 -9.69 -3.41
C PRO A 97 -12.20 -8.62 -2.33
N ILE A 98 -11.13 -7.82 -2.39
CA ILE A 98 -10.83 -6.79 -1.37
C ILE A 98 -11.58 -5.51 -1.71
N ALA A 99 -12.66 -5.24 -0.97
CA ALA A 99 -13.42 -4.01 -1.09
C ALA A 99 -12.52 -2.77 -0.93
N ARG A 100 -12.63 -1.81 -1.85
CA ARG A 100 -12.01 -0.49 -1.75
C ARG A 100 -13.05 0.51 -1.23
N LEU A 101 -12.71 1.19 -0.15
CA LEU A 101 -13.52 2.22 0.49
C LEU A 101 -12.84 3.60 0.37
N THR A 102 -13.66 4.65 0.40
CA THR A 102 -13.22 6.02 0.65
C THR A 102 -13.93 6.57 1.88
N LEU A 103 -13.45 7.73 2.36
CA LEU A 103 -14.04 8.44 3.48
C LEU A 103 -15.09 9.43 2.97
N ASP A 104 -16.22 9.52 3.63
CA ASP A 104 -17.38 10.35 3.26
C ASP A 104 -17.00 11.83 3.06
N TRP A 105 -16.20 12.38 3.98
CA TRP A 105 -15.73 13.76 3.92
C TRP A 105 -14.67 14.02 2.84
N ILE A 106 -14.07 12.97 2.24
CA ILE A 106 -13.18 13.10 1.08
C ILE A 106 -13.96 12.89 -0.22
N GLY A 107 -14.78 11.84 -0.27
CA GLY A 107 -15.51 11.40 -1.45
C GLY A 107 -14.58 11.20 -2.65
N THR A 108 -14.87 11.93 -3.73
CA THR A 108 -14.10 11.92 -4.99
C THR A 108 -13.20 13.15 -5.17
N ASN A 109 -13.04 13.99 -4.14
CA ASN A 109 -12.21 15.19 -4.21
C ASN A 109 -10.72 14.83 -4.24
N ALA A 110 -10.10 14.94 -5.42
CA ALA A 110 -8.69 14.57 -5.63
C ALA A 110 -7.70 15.45 -4.89
N ASP A 111 -8.01 16.73 -4.65
CA ASP A 111 -7.10 17.64 -3.96
C ASP A 111 -7.09 17.35 -2.46
N LEU A 112 -8.27 17.16 -1.87
CA LEU A 112 -8.41 16.74 -0.48
C LEU A 112 -7.80 15.35 -0.25
N ALA A 113 -8.03 14.41 -1.18
CA ALA A 113 -7.41 13.09 -1.12
C ALA A 113 -5.87 13.18 -1.18
N ARG A 114 -5.28 14.08 -1.97
CA ARG A 114 -3.82 14.31 -1.97
C ARG A 114 -3.34 14.89 -0.65
N GLN A 115 -4.04 15.89 -0.11
CA GLN A 115 -3.65 16.53 1.15
C GLN A 115 -3.61 15.52 2.32
N VAL A 116 -4.49 14.51 2.28
CA VAL A 116 -4.60 13.48 3.32
C VAL A 116 -3.69 12.28 3.05
N CYS A 117 -3.70 11.78 1.82
CA CYS A 117 -3.08 10.50 1.44
C CYS A 117 -1.69 10.64 0.79
N CYS A 118 -1.21 11.86 0.53
CA CYS A 118 0.20 12.09 0.14
C CYS A 118 1.05 12.43 1.37
N CYS A 119 2.30 12.01 1.35
CA CYS A 119 3.21 12.29 2.45
C CYS A 119 3.59 13.77 2.45
N ARG A 120 3.40 14.44 3.58
CA ARG A 120 3.74 15.85 3.75
C ARG A 120 5.25 16.13 3.62
N GLU A 121 6.09 15.13 3.90
CA GLU A 121 7.56 15.28 3.79
C GLU A 121 8.05 15.25 2.33
N ASP A 122 7.17 15.04 1.35
CA ASP A 122 7.48 15.01 -0.09
C ASP A 122 7.40 16.41 -0.74
N PHE A 123 7.70 17.45 0.03
CA PHE A 123 7.86 18.79 -0.51
C PHE A 123 9.26 18.90 -1.11
N ASP A 124 9.31 19.11 -2.43
CA ASP A 124 10.55 19.57 -3.06
C ASP A 124 10.80 21.01 -2.61
N PHE A 125 11.70 21.18 -1.65
CA PHE A 125 12.28 22.49 -1.40
C PHE A 125 13.13 22.86 -2.61
N ARG A 126 12.66 23.80 -3.42
CA ARG A 126 13.50 24.40 -4.44
C ARG A 126 14.53 25.26 -3.73
N VAL A 127 15.76 24.76 -3.66
CA VAL A 127 16.89 25.59 -3.25
C VAL A 127 17.10 26.61 -4.38
N PRO A 128 16.98 27.92 -4.12
CA PRO A 128 17.28 28.94 -5.12
C PRO A 128 18.70 28.73 -5.64
N GLU A 129 18.93 28.99 -6.93
CA GLU A 129 20.29 28.93 -7.50
C GLU A 129 21.24 29.88 -6.78
N ASP A 130 20.70 30.95 -6.20
CA ASP A 130 21.42 31.92 -5.42
C ASP A 130 21.38 31.60 -3.91
N ARG A 131 22.54 31.21 -3.36
CA ARG A 131 22.72 30.78 -1.96
C ARG A 131 22.45 31.88 -0.92
N LEU A 132 22.23 33.11 -1.38
CA LEU A 132 21.88 34.25 -0.54
C LEU A 132 20.40 34.23 -0.12
N PHE A 133 19.57 33.45 -0.80
CA PHE A 133 18.14 33.38 -0.51
C PHE A 133 17.80 32.12 0.28
N ARG A 134 16.92 32.29 1.28
CA ARG A 134 16.38 31.18 2.07
C ARG A 134 15.65 30.22 1.11
N PRO A 135 15.73 28.89 1.32
CA PRO A 135 14.92 27.95 0.57
C PRO A 135 13.44 28.35 0.65
N GLU A 136 12.87 28.74 -0.48
CA GLU A 136 11.46 29.07 -0.56
C GLU A 136 10.67 27.79 -0.75
N VAL A 137 9.65 27.58 0.08
CA VAL A 137 8.68 26.52 -0.15
C VAL A 137 7.86 26.94 -1.37
N PRO A 138 7.79 26.13 -2.45
CA PRO A 138 7.03 26.50 -3.63
C PRO A 138 5.56 26.72 -3.27
N LEU A 139 5.16 27.99 -3.27
CA LEU A 139 3.77 28.43 -3.14
C LEU A 139 3.08 28.13 -4.48
N GLN A 140 2.43 26.98 -4.60
CA GLN A 140 1.64 26.68 -5.79
C GLN A 140 0.17 26.96 -5.49
N ASN A 141 -0.39 27.96 -6.18
CA ASN A 141 -1.75 28.48 -6.06
C ASN A 141 -2.80 27.38 -5.83
N SER A 142 -3.44 27.37 -4.65
CA SER A 142 -4.63 26.58 -4.37
C SER A 142 -5.88 27.44 -4.60
N LEU A 143 -6.83 26.87 -5.35
CA LEU A 143 -8.08 27.50 -5.81
C LEU A 143 -9.25 27.32 -4.83
N LEU A 144 -9.04 26.97 -3.55
CA LEU A 144 -10.15 26.66 -2.64
C LEU A 144 -10.15 27.38 -1.27
N VAL A 145 -9.24 28.31 -1.02
CA VAL A 145 -9.39 29.33 0.03
C VAL A 145 -8.80 30.65 -0.49
N PRO A 146 -9.58 31.74 -0.61
CA PRO A 146 -9.00 33.05 -0.92
C PRO A 146 -8.06 33.46 0.23
N GLY A 147 -6.75 33.41 -0.02
CA GLY A 147 -5.74 33.97 0.89
C GLY A 147 -4.86 32.99 1.68
N ALA A 148 -5.07 31.67 1.58
CA ALA A 148 -4.15 30.68 2.14
C ALA A 148 -3.41 29.94 1.02
N SER A 149 -2.17 30.33 0.79
CA SER A 149 -1.26 29.66 -0.14
C SER A 149 -0.83 28.31 0.43
N GLU A 150 -1.58 27.26 0.12
CA GLU A 150 -1.35 25.93 0.65
C GLU A 150 -0.30 25.17 -0.19
N ILE A 151 0.64 24.52 0.50
CA ILE A 151 1.76 23.80 -0.09
C ILE A 151 1.24 22.48 -0.67
N ILE A 152 1.28 22.32 -2.00
CA ILE A 152 0.90 21.07 -2.67
C ILE A 152 2.11 20.12 -2.65
N PRO A 153 2.01 18.92 -2.04
CA PRO A 153 3.10 17.95 -2.06
C PRO A 153 3.36 17.49 -3.49
N THR A 154 4.62 17.20 -3.83
CA THR A 154 4.96 16.70 -5.18
C THR A 154 4.21 15.40 -5.51
N GLY A 155 3.79 14.67 -4.47
CA GLY A 155 2.83 13.57 -4.57
C GLY A 155 3.46 12.28 -5.07
N ASN A 156 4.79 12.15 -5.00
CA ASN A 156 5.49 10.90 -5.28
C ASN A 156 5.19 9.86 -4.23
N PHE A 157 5.14 10.22 -2.94
CA PHE A 157 4.76 9.29 -1.88
C PHE A 157 3.28 9.41 -1.54
N SER A 158 2.57 8.29 -1.69
CA SER A 158 1.17 8.15 -1.31
C SER A 158 1.00 6.93 -0.42
N TRP A 159 -0.14 6.82 0.25
CA TRP A 159 -0.44 5.67 1.08
C TRP A 159 -1.91 5.31 1.04
N PHE A 160 -2.20 4.07 1.40
CA PHE A 160 -3.55 3.57 1.62
C PHE A 160 -3.53 2.56 2.78
N LEU A 161 -4.71 2.18 3.26
CA LEU A 161 -4.86 1.25 4.37
C LEU A 161 -5.44 -0.07 3.88
N THR A 162 -5.00 -1.15 4.51
CA THR A 162 -5.74 -2.41 4.53
C THR A 162 -6.10 -2.73 5.97
N VAL A 163 -7.37 -3.01 6.20
CA VAL A 163 -7.94 -3.24 7.53
C VAL A 163 -8.46 -4.66 7.58
N CYS A 164 -7.99 -5.43 8.55
CA CYS A 164 -8.46 -6.78 8.83
C CYS A 164 -9.03 -6.80 10.26
N PRO A 165 -10.30 -7.20 10.48
CA PRO A 165 -10.80 -7.42 11.83
C PRO A 165 -9.94 -8.44 12.58
N SER A 166 -9.83 -8.29 13.89
CA SER A 166 -9.23 -9.32 14.73
C SER A 166 -9.98 -10.65 14.54
N PRO A 167 -9.29 -11.81 14.48
CA PRO A 167 -9.95 -13.12 14.35
C PRO A 167 -11.00 -13.39 15.45
N ALA A 168 -10.80 -12.85 16.66
CA ALA A 168 -11.75 -12.97 17.76
C ALA A 168 -13.05 -12.19 17.52
N GLU A 169 -12.96 -11.07 16.79
CA GLU A 169 -14.11 -10.20 16.49
C GLU A 169 -14.64 -10.40 15.08
N ALA A 170 -14.09 -11.35 14.33
CA ALA A 170 -14.44 -11.71 12.98
C ALA A 170 -15.97 -11.72 12.74
N ALA A 171 -16.71 -12.42 13.61
CA ALA A 171 -18.17 -12.60 13.54
C ALA A 171 -18.98 -11.46 14.16
N VAL A 172 -18.34 -10.51 14.84
CA VAL A 172 -19.01 -9.37 15.48
C VAL A 172 -19.47 -8.38 14.40
N PRO A 173 -20.70 -7.84 14.48
CA PRO A 173 -21.16 -6.79 13.57
C PRO A 173 -20.25 -5.55 13.59
N VAL A 174 -20.14 -4.84 12.47
CA VAL A 174 -19.25 -3.66 12.33
C VAL A 174 -19.38 -2.66 13.48
N HIS A 175 -20.61 -2.31 13.82
CA HIS A 175 -20.92 -1.36 14.90
C HIS A 175 -20.63 -1.89 16.31
N ARG A 176 -20.00 -3.06 16.48
CA ARG A 176 -19.54 -3.57 17.78
C ARG A 176 -18.09 -4.04 17.74
N LYS A 177 -17.42 -3.95 16.58
CA LYS A 177 -16.01 -4.29 16.46
C LYS A 177 -15.18 -3.19 17.11
N SER A 178 -14.25 -3.59 17.95
CA SER A 178 -13.28 -2.74 18.63
C SER A 178 -11.87 -2.98 18.11
N GLN A 179 -11.52 -4.18 17.69
CA GLN A 179 -10.13 -4.55 17.40
C GLN A 179 -9.90 -4.84 15.92
N TYR A 180 -8.95 -4.09 15.35
CA TYR A 180 -8.53 -4.21 13.96
C TYR A 180 -7.02 -4.37 13.85
N THR A 181 -6.58 -5.24 12.97
CA THR A 181 -5.21 -5.23 12.45
C THR A 181 -5.17 -4.30 11.25
N LEU A 182 -4.53 -3.16 11.44
CA LEU A 182 -4.33 -2.12 10.45
C LEU A 182 -2.97 -2.29 9.79
N SER A 183 -2.93 -2.26 8.46
CA SER A 183 -1.66 -2.10 7.73
C SER A 183 -1.70 -0.86 6.83
N VAL A 184 -0.70 -0.01 6.97
CA VAL A 184 -0.47 1.17 6.13
C VAL A 184 0.54 0.78 5.05
N ALA A 185 0.09 0.77 3.80
CA ALA A 185 0.96 0.52 2.66
C ALA A 185 1.39 1.87 2.06
N ILE A 186 2.71 2.07 1.94
CA ILE A 186 3.31 3.27 1.37
C ILE A 186 3.75 2.97 -0.05
N CYS A 187 3.29 3.82 -0.95
CA CYS A 187 3.56 3.73 -2.38
C CYS A 187 4.43 4.87 -2.87
N TYR A 188 5.41 4.57 -3.72
CA TYR A 188 6.19 5.55 -4.46
C TYR A 188 5.79 5.58 -5.93
N LYS A 189 5.35 6.74 -6.42
CA LYS A 189 4.81 6.97 -7.78
C LYS A 189 3.73 5.96 -8.16
N ARG A 190 2.70 5.85 -7.31
CA ARG A 190 1.60 4.91 -7.49
C ARG A 190 0.92 5.08 -8.84
N ASN A 191 0.80 3.98 -9.57
CA ASN A 191 0.08 3.93 -10.84
C ASN A 191 -1.42 3.69 -10.57
N PHE A 192 -2.27 4.59 -11.06
CA PHE A 192 -3.73 4.52 -10.94
C PHE A 192 -4.41 4.11 -12.25
N ASP A 193 -3.64 3.65 -13.23
CA ASP A 193 -4.16 3.18 -14.50
C ASP A 193 -5.08 1.96 -14.29
N VAL A 194 -6.32 2.11 -14.72
CA VAL A 194 -7.38 1.09 -14.61
C VAL A 194 -7.34 0.13 -15.80
N ALA A 195 -6.54 0.43 -16.83
CA ALA A 195 -6.44 -0.41 -18.01
C ALA A 195 -6.00 -1.82 -17.61
N ALA A 196 -6.78 -2.81 -18.04
CA ALA A 196 -6.40 -4.21 -17.89
C ALA A 196 -4.99 -4.42 -18.49
N PRO A 197 -4.17 -5.27 -17.87
CA PRO A 197 -2.85 -5.54 -18.40
C PRO A 197 -2.98 -6.07 -19.83
N ARG A 198 -2.30 -5.41 -20.77
CA ARG A 198 -2.28 -5.85 -22.17
C ARG A 198 -1.31 -7.03 -22.27
N GLU A 199 -1.86 -8.21 -22.47
CA GLU A 199 -1.08 -9.38 -22.91
C GLU A 199 -0.67 -9.15 -24.37
N SER A 200 0.62 -8.93 -24.60
CA SER A 200 1.17 -8.90 -25.97
C SER A 200 1.25 -10.31 -26.55
N THR A 201 1.39 -11.31 -25.66
CA THR A 201 1.44 -12.75 -25.93
C THR A 201 0.73 -13.47 -24.78
N PRO A 202 0.04 -14.62 -24.98
CA PRO A 202 -0.59 -15.36 -23.90
C PRO A 202 0.37 -15.64 -22.74
N GLY A 203 0.07 -15.08 -21.56
CA GLY A 203 0.90 -15.24 -20.36
C GLY A 203 2.18 -14.39 -20.30
N VAL A 204 2.36 -13.41 -21.21
CA VAL A 204 3.43 -12.40 -21.14
C VAL A 204 2.79 -11.01 -21.09
N PHE A 205 2.99 -10.32 -19.98
CA PHE A 205 2.52 -8.95 -19.79
C PHE A 205 3.65 -7.97 -20.13
N ASP A 206 3.50 -7.20 -21.21
CA ASP A 206 4.43 -6.12 -21.59
C ASP A 206 4.33 -4.90 -20.67
N TYR A 207 3.19 -4.77 -19.97
CA TYR A 207 2.88 -3.66 -19.07
C TYR A 207 2.55 -4.20 -17.68
N ARG A 208 3.22 -3.64 -16.67
CA ARG A 208 2.91 -3.93 -15.26
C ARG A 208 1.68 -3.08 -14.87
N PRO A 209 0.50 -3.69 -14.69
CA PRO A 209 -0.66 -2.95 -14.21
C PRO A 209 -0.34 -2.40 -12.82
N GLY A 210 -0.92 -1.25 -12.47
CA GLY A 210 -0.68 -0.64 -11.15
C GLY A 210 -1.08 -1.55 -10.00
N GLU A 211 -2.12 -2.37 -10.20
CA GLU A 211 -2.62 -3.36 -9.26
C GLU A 211 -3.09 -4.60 -10.02
N VAL A 212 -2.75 -5.80 -9.51
CA VAL A 212 -3.23 -7.07 -10.08
C VAL A 212 -3.45 -8.11 -8.99
N ALA A 213 -4.57 -8.81 -9.07
CA ALA A 213 -4.87 -9.97 -8.24
C ALA A 213 -4.66 -11.27 -9.04
N VAL A 214 -3.94 -12.22 -8.44
CA VAL A 214 -3.68 -13.56 -8.99
C VAL A 214 -3.99 -14.60 -7.92
N GLN A 215 -4.39 -15.80 -8.32
CA GLN A 215 -4.59 -16.89 -7.36
C GLN A 215 -3.22 -17.41 -6.91
N ALA A 216 -3.11 -17.68 -5.61
CA ALA A 216 -1.91 -18.18 -4.98
C ALA A 216 -2.21 -19.54 -4.32
N GLN A 217 -1.19 -20.40 -4.24
CA GLN A 217 -1.28 -21.67 -3.53
C GLN A 217 0.00 -21.91 -2.76
N PHE A 218 -0.11 -22.19 -1.46
CA PHE A 218 1.04 -22.62 -0.67
C PHE A 218 1.42 -24.05 -1.05
N ILE A 219 2.69 -24.26 -1.39
CA ILE A 219 3.22 -25.58 -1.80
C ILE A 219 3.33 -26.50 -0.57
N ASP A 220 3.79 -25.94 0.54
CA ASP A 220 4.03 -26.68 1.78
C ASP A 220 2.74 -27.01 2.55
N ALA A 221 1.59 -26.47 2.13
CA ALA A 221 0.31 -26.61 2.82
C ALA A 221 -0.56 -27.79 2.33
N ALA A 222 -0.07 -28.61 1.39
CA ALA A 222 -0.83 -29.70 0.76
C ALA A 222 -1.36 -30.79 1.73
N GLY A 223 -1.02 -30.72 3.02
CA GLY A 223 -1.52 -31.61 4.09
C GLY A 223 -2.22 -30.91 5.26
N GLY A 224 -2.71 -29.66 5.11
CA GLY A 224 -3.34 -28.90 6.19
C GLY A 224 -2.36 -28.09 7.06
N GLY A 225 -1.15 -27.85 6.54
CA GLY A 225 -0.07 -27.16 7.24
C GLY A 225 -0.30 -25.65 7.41
N ILE A 226 0.20 -25.11 8.51
CA ILE A 226 0.37 -23.66 8.72
C ILE A 226 1.61 -23.23 7.94
N ALA A 227 1.49 -22.19 7.09
CA ALA A 227 2.68 -21.59 6.48
C ALA A 227 3.29 -20.62 7.50
N ILE A 228 4.21 -21.15 8.31
CA ILE A 228 4.89 -20.38 9.36
C ILE A 228 5.87 -19.42 8.69
N GLY A 229 5.80 -18.13 9.03
CA GLY A 229 6.76 -17.15 8.57
C GLY A 229 6.68 -16.74 7.09
N GLY A 230 5.70 -17.21 6.32
CA GLY A 230 5.46 -16.80 4.93
C GLY A 230 5.67 -17.86 3.84
N GLY A 231 6.46 -18.91 4.07
CA GLY A 231 6.51 -20.12 3.22
C GLY A 231 6.72 -19.93 1.70
N SER A 232 6.56 -21.02 0.95
CA SER A 232 6.64 -21.01 -0.52
C SER A 232 5.25 -20.98 -1.16
N VAL A 233 5.02 -20.05 -2.07
CA VAL A 233 3.75 -19.81 -2.76
C VAL A 233 3.93 -19.93 -4.26
N GLN A 234 3.06 -20.70 -4.91
CA GLN A 234 2.96 -20.76 -6.36
C GLN A 234 1.82 -19.86 -6.85
N LEU A 235 2.08 -19.01 -7.84
CA LEU A 235 1.06 -18.19 -8.49
C LEU A 235 0.46 -18.92 -9.70
N SER A 236 -0.86 -18.77 -9.90
CA SER A 236 -1.58 -19.38 -11.03
C SER A 236 -1.29 -18.72 -12.38
N LYS A 237 -0.85 -17.45 -12.36
CA LYS A 237 -0.47 -16.68 -13.54
C LYS A 237 0.92 -16.09 -13.35
N ARG A 238 1.62 -15.91 -14.46
CA ARG A 238 2.92 -15.26 -14.49
C ARG A 238 2.76 -13.78 -14.17
N VAL A 239 3.44 -13.31 -13.13
CA VAL A 239 3.54 -11.88 -12.83
C VAL A 239 5.00 -11.54 -12.56
N TYR A 240 5.44 -10.42 -13.11
CA TYR A 240 6.77 -9.90 -12.83
C TYR A 240 6.81 -9.34 -11.40
N ILE A 241 7.50 -10.04 -10.52
CA ILE A 241 7.70 -9.69 -9.12
C ILE A 241 9.18 -9.81 -8.83
N ARG A 242 9.73 -8.83 -8.11
CA ARG A 242 11.13 -8.82 -7.70
C ARG A 242 11.26 -9.20 -6.23
N GLU A 243 12.46 -9.64 -5.88
CA GLU A 243 12.85 -9.74 -4.48
C GLU A 243 12.72 -8.38 -3.80
N ASN A 244 12.42 -8.40 -2.51
CA ASN A 244 12.17 -7.23 -1.66
C ASN A 244 10.90 -6.43 -1.98
N GLU A 245 10.08 -6.85 -2.94
CA GLU A 245 8.76 -6.26 -3.14
C GLU A 245 7.75 -6.76 -2.10
N TRP A 246 6.63 -6.03 -1.97
CA TRP A 246 5.54 -6.37 -1.08
C TRP A 246 4.37 -6.96 -1.87
N VAL A 247 3.78 -8.02 -1.31
CA VAL A 247 2.56 -8.64 -1.81
C VAL A 247 1.55 -8.77 -0.69
N LEU A 248 0.27 -8.69 -1.04
CA LEU A 248 -0.83 -8.83 -0.11
C LEU A 248 -1.54 -10.16 -0.37
N LEU A 249 -1.57 -11.06 0.61
CA LEU A 249 -2.37 -12.28 0.52
C LEU A 249 -3.74 -12.06 1.15
N TYR A 250 -4.78 -12.55 0.48
CA TYR A 250 -6.17 -12.47 0.92
C TYR A 250 -6.91 -13.79 0.66
N ASP A 251 -7.87 -14.16 1.50
CA ASP A 251 -8.68 -15.38 1.33
C ASP A 251 -9.85 -15.26 0.33
N ALA A 252 -9.66 -15.80 -0.88
CA ALA A 252 -10.60 -15.63 -1.99
C ALA A 252 -11.83 -16.56 -1.96
N ALA A 253 -11.70 -17.84 -1.58
CA ALA A 253 -12.84 -18.78 -1.67
C ALA A 253 -13.92 -18.60 -0.61
N SER A 254 -13.58 -18.02 0.55
CA SER A 254 -14.59 -17.79 1.57
C SER A 254 -15.72 -16.90 1.01
N PRO A 255 -17.01 -17.21 1.27
CA PRO A 255 -18.13 -16.41 0.80
C PRO A 255 -17.96 -14.93 1.13
N VAL A 256 -18.51 -14.05 0.29
CA VAL A 256 -18.52 -12.60 0.57
C VAL A 256 -19.17 -12.38 1.93
N GLY A 257 -18.43 -11.79 2.88
CA GLY A 257 -18.88 -11.59 4.26
C GLY A 257 -18.47 -12.66 5.27
N HIS A 258 -17.73 -13.70 4.86
CA HIS A 258 -17.24 -14.69 5.82
C HIS A 258 -16.33 -14.02 6.87
N PRO A 259 -16.59 -14.21 8.17
CA PRO A 259 -15.95 -13.45 9.23
C PRO A 259 -14.45 -13.75 9.34
N LEU A 260 -14.02 -14.98 9.04
CA LEU A 260 -12.66 -15.46 9.27
C LEU A 260 -11.68 -15.14 8.13
N LYS A 261 -12.05 -14.29 7.17
CA LYS A 261 -11.17 -13.93 6.07
C LYS A 261 -9.92 -13.23 6.59
N GLN A 262 -8.76 -13.66 6.10
CA GLN A 262 -7.47 -13.07 6.44
C GLN A 262 -6.98 -12.17 5.30
N CYS A 263 -6.32 -11.08 5.67
CA CYS A 263 -5.64 -10.18 4.75
C CYS A 263 -4.31 -9.77 5.40
N LYS A 264 -3.20 -10.19 4.82
CA LYS A 264 -1.86 -10.04 5.42
C LYS A 264 -0.83 -9.68 4.36
N TRP A 265 0.08 -8.79 4.73
CA TRP A 265 1.19 -8.37 3.87
C TRP A 265 2.41 -9.24 4.09
N TYR A 266 3.09 -9.54 2.99
CA TYR A 266 4.30 -10.35 2.95
C TYR A 266 5.37 -9.65 2.12
N ARG A 267 6.62 -9.82 2.53
CA ARG A 267 7.78 -9.40 1.74
C ARG A 267 8.27 -10.57 0.91
N VAL A 268 8.53 -10.34 -0.36
CA VAL A 268 9.12 -11.34 -1.26
C VAL A 268 10.60 -11.47 -0.91
N VAL A 269 11.02 -12.66 -0.49
CA VAL A 269 12.42 -12.98 -0.18
C VAL A 269 13.13 -13.43 -1.43
N ALA A 270 12.51 -14.35 -2.16
CA ALA A 270 13.01 -14.90 -3.41
C ALA A 270 11.87 -15.00 -4.41
N ALA A 271 12.15 -14.64 -5.66
CA ALA A 271 11.25 -14.86 -6.78
C ALA A 271 11.88 -15.88 -7.72
N GLY A 272 11.25 -17.04 -7.86
CA GLY A 272 11.72 -18.13 -8.70
C GLY A 272 11.82 -17.72 -10.16
N GLU A 273 12.83 -18.24 -10.84
CA GLU A 273 13.02 -18.00 -12.27
C GLU A 273 11.91 -18.67 -13.10
N ASN A 274 11.67 -18.11 -14.28
CA ASN A 274 10.70 -18.65 -15.22
C ASN A 274 11.07 -20.10 -15.58
N PRO A 275 10.11 -21.06 -15.53
CA PRO A 275 8.65 -20.85 -15.51
C PRO A 275 7.96 -21.10 -14.16
N THR A 276 8.68 -21.22 -13.05
CA THR A 276 8.14 -21.84 -11.83
C THR A 276 7.06 -21.01 -11.10
N ASN A 277 6.97 -19.69 -11.35
CA ASN A 277 6.04 -18.75 -10.69
C ASN A 277 5.99 -18.93 -9.17
N LEU A 278 7.13 -19.32 -8.58
CA LEU A 278 7.28 -19.66 -7.19
C LEU A 278 7.84 -18.45 -6.44
N LEU A 279 7.22 -18.07 -5.34
CA LEU A 279 7.66 -17.01 -4.46
C LEU A 279 7.97 -17.58 -3.10
N THR A 280 9.10 -17.20 -2.53
CA THR A 280 9.38 -17.39 -1.12
C THR A 280 9.01 -16.11 -0.40
N LEU A 281 8.06 -16.18 0.54
CA LEU A 281 7.55 -15.02 1.25
C LEU A 281 8.04 -15.01 2.69
N ALA A 282 8.29 -13.83 3.22
CA ALA A 282 8.54 -13.56 4.63
C ALA A 282 7.38 -12.72 5.18
N GLY A 283 6.79 -13.17 6.28
CA GLY A 283 5.69 -12.45 6.91
C GLY A 283 4.99 -13.23 8.02
N PRO A 284 3.78 -12.82 8.41
CA PRO A 284 3.01 -13.47 9.46
C PRO A 284 2.50 -14.85 9.04
N ASP A 285 2.20 -15.71 10.01
CA ASP A 285 1.70 -17.06 9.72
C ASP A 285 0.38 -17.03 8.93
N TRP A 286 0.27 -17.89 7.93
CA TRP A 286 -0.98 -18.10 7.18
C TRP A 286 -1.67 -19.39 7.63
N SER A 287 -2.96 -19.30 7.98
CA SER A 287 -3.76 -20.47 8.34
C SER A 287 -4.45 -21.05 7.11
N ALA A 288 -3.80 -22.02 6.46
CA ALA A 288 -4.37 -22.68 5.28
C ALA A 288 -5.67 -23.45 5.59
N ALA A 289 -5.83 -23.92 6.83
CA ALA A 289 -7.05 -24.59 7.28
C ALA A 289 -8.29 -23.68 7.26
N LEU A 290 -8.11 -22.39 7.59
CA LEU A 290 -9.18 -21.40 7.58
C LEU A 290 -9.34 -20.73 6.21
N CYS A 291 -8.23 -20.58 5.49
CA CYS A 291 -8.15 -19.84 4.24
C CYS A 291 -7.39 -20.65 3.17
N PRO A 292 -8.04 -21.66 2.55
CA PRO A 292 -7.38 -22.66 1.70
C PRO A 292 -6.98 -22.13 0.31
N THR A 293 -7.52 -20.99 -0.10
CA THR A 293 -7.31 -20.43 -1.45
C THR A 293 -6.89 -18.97 -1.38
N PRO A 294 -5.62 -18.71 -1.02
CA PRO A 294 -5.14 -17.35 -1.02
C PRO A 294 -5.17 -16.77 -2.45
N SER A 295 -5.49 -15.50 -2.55
CA SER A 295 -5.22 -14.67 -3.71
C SER A 295 -4.13 -13.68 -3.32
N CYS A 296 -3.17 -13.50 -4.22
CA CYS A 296 -2.07 -12.57 -4.11
C CYS A 296 -2.42 -11.30 -4.89
N VAL A 297 -2.48 -10.17 -4.18
CA VAL A 297 -2.62 -8.84 -4.76
C VAL A 297 -1.23 -8.19 -4.79
N ILE A 298 -0.82 -7.78 -5.97
CA ILE A 298 0.48 -7.20 -6.26
C ILE A 298 0.26 -5.74 -6.65
N ILE A 299 0.99 -4.85 -5.98
CA ILE A 299 0.93 -3.41 -6.21
C ILE A 299 2.36 -2.92 -6.36
N ASP A 300 2.75 -2.63 -7.60
CA ASP A 300 4.13 -2.33 -8.01
C ASP A 300 4.79 -1.23 -7.15
N SER A 301 4.01 -0.20 -6.84
CA SER A 301 4.53 0.98 -6.17
C SER A 301 4.80 0.81 -4.66
N VAL A 302 4.41 -0.31 -4.03
CA VAL A 302 4.53 -0.46 -2.57
C VAL A 302 5.99 -0.67 -2.17
N ILE A 303 6.53 0.29 -1.40
CA ILE A 303 7.93 0.28 -0.93
C ILE A 303 8.05 -0.09 0.56
N GLY A 304 6.95 -0.04 1.31
CA GLY A 304 6.94 -0.31 2.73
C GLY A 304 5.54 -0.53 3.26
N VAL A 305 5.42 -1.44 4.22
CA VAL A 305 4.17 -1.73 4.91
C VAL A 305 4.42 -1.68 6.41
N TYR A 306 3.55 -0.99 7.13
CA TYR A 306 3.58 -0.89 8.58
C TYR A 306 2.30 -1.47 9.12
N THR A 307 2.40 -2.44 10.03
CA THR A 307 1.23 -3.12 10.60
C THR A 307 1.15 -2.86 12.10
N THR A 308 -0.05 -2.59 12.60
CA THR A 308 -0.32 -2.45 14.02
C THR A 308 -1.74 -2.94 14.33
N THR A 309 -1.95 -3.39 15.56
CA THR A 309 -3.29 -3.68 16.08
C THR A 309 -3.82 -2.41 16.74
N VAL A 310 -4.97 -1.94 16.28
CA VAL A 310 -5.66 -0.79 16.85
C VAL A 310 -6.91 -1.29 17.55
N GLU A 311 -7.06 -0.87 18.81
CA GLU A 311 -8.31 -0.95 19.53
C GLU A 311 -9.01 0.41 19.40
N LEU A 312 -10.23 0.40 18.90
CA LEU A 312 -11.10 1.56 18.90
C LEU A 312 -11.61 1.73 20.32
N ASP A 313 -11.37 2.91 20.90
CA ASP A 313 -11.99 3.30 22.16
C ASP A 313 -13.51 3.18 22.01
N GLY A 314 -14.05 2.10 22.57
CA GLY A 314 -15.42 1.68 22.31
C GLY A 314 -16.43 2.77 22.70
N PHE A 315 -17.37 3.03 21.79
CA PHE A 315 -18.78 3.33 22.05
C PHE A 315 -19.16 4.27 23.19
N ASN A 316 -18.34 5.24 23.54
CA ASN A 316 -18.81 6.34 24.36
C ASN A 316 -19.57 7.30 23.45
N LEU A 317 -20.84 6.98 23.19
CA LEU A 317 -21.81 7.76 22.39
C LEU A 317 -21.80 9.26 22.75
N VAL A 318 -21.43 9.58 23.99
CA VAL A 318 -21.28 10.94 24.52
C VAL A 318 -20.21 11.74 23.76
N TRP A 319 -19.07 11.14 23.41
CA TRP A 319 -18.00 11.84 22.68
C TRP A 319 -18.29 11.97 21.18
N ASN A 320 -19.10 11.08 20.61
CA ASN A 320 -19.45 11.12 19.18
C ASN A 320 -20.65 12.02 18.87
N THR A 321 -21.49 12.33 19.86
CA THR A 321 -22.62 13.26 19.70
C THR A 321 -22.28 14.71 20.00
N LEU A 322 -21.22 14.98 20.79
CA LEU A 322 -20.75 16.34 21.10
C LEU A 322 -20.04 17.06 19.95
N SER A 323 -19.70 16.37 18.85
CA SER A 323 -19.02 16.99 17.68
C SER A 323 -19.94 17.40 16.54
N LYS A 324 -21.26 17.21 16.66
CA LYS A 324 -22.25 17.89 15.81
C LYS A 324 -22.86 19.06 16.60
N PRO A 325 -22.24 20.26 16.62
CA PRO A 325 -23.02 21.44 16.97
C PRO A 325 -24.14 21.58 15.94
N GLY A 326 -25.37 21.75 16.43
CA GLY A 326 -26.57 21.84 15.62
C GLY A 326 -26.41 22.82 14.46
N LEU A 327 -26.67 22.32 13.26
CA LEU A 327 -27.27 23.14 12.22
C LEU A 327 -28.77 22.90 12.35
N GLU A 328 -29.46 23.95 12.83
CA GLU A 328 -30.90 24.15 12.67
C GLU A 328 -31.32 24.06 11.19
#